data_AF-A0A7S3RFY1-F1
#
_entry.id   AF-A0A7S3RFY1-F1
#
_cell.length_a   1.000
_cell.length_b   1.000
_cell.length_c   1.000
_cell.angle_alpha   90.00
_cell.angle_beta   90.00
_cell.angle_gamma   90.00
#
_symmetry.space_group_name_H-M   'P 1'
#
loop_
_entity.id
_entity.type
_entity.pdbx_description
1 polymer ?
#
loop_
_entity_poly.entity_id
_entity_poly.type
_entity_poly.pdbx_seq_one_letter_code
_entity_poly.pdbx_strand_id
1 'polypeptide(L)'
;VGGACGMAMLFDSPVGGIIYMFEEITSASWPMETTMRAFAGTTVCAWLSRALLGGFWGTSTKAFVVYEFTTQPDAWTWKDVPVFMVVAFLVGPVSAYHTKACLRVALARQNFMKKFDKYQPGAKMVEAVIFIVFCAGTYTLVALLGKCFKLAQEEPVEFVRYNCPEGSYNPLASLLLTTSEGGVKRLFSRKNAHELHLCNEVLAFLAYGMLNVCLTGVPVPSGNFTGSMLIGGMLGRIVGAGFRDYGVEGLAASGVYAMLGSAGMLA
;
A
#
# COMPACT_ATOMS: atom_id res chain seq x y z
N VAL A 1 -5.52 12.78 19.90
CA VAL A 1 -6.96 12.45 19.69
C VAL A 1 -7.35 12.58 18.22
N GLY A 2 -7.33 13.78 17.62
CA GLY A 2 -7.75 13.95 16.22
C GLY A 2 -7.00 13.06 15.21
N GLY A 3 -5.67 12.97 15.30
CA GLY A 3 -4.88 12.05 14.49
C GLY A 3 -5.28 10.58 14.67
N ALA A 4 -5.53 10.14 15.91
CA ALA A 4 -6.01 8.78 16.21
C ALA A 4 -7.38 8.51 15.58
N CYS A 5 -8.31 9.48 15.64
CA CYS A 5 -9.61 9.38 14.96
C CYS A 5 -9.44 9.25 13.44
N GLY A 6 -8.52 10.01 12.84
CA GLY A 6 -8.19 9.89 11.41
C GLY A 6 -7.70 8.49 11.03
N MET A 7 -6.77 7.93 11.81
CA MET A 7 -6.27 6.56 11.57
C MET A 7 -7.34 5.50 11.83
N ALA A 8 -8.17 5.68 12.86
CA ALA A 8 -9.29 4.80 13.16
C ALA A 8 -10.32 4.76 12.03
N MET A 9 -10.57 5.90 11.38
CA MET A 9 -11.43 6.00 10.19
C MET A 9 -10.82 5.34 8.97
N LEU A 10 -9.54 5.60 8.70
CA LEU A 10 -8.84 5.11 7.50
C LEU A 10 -8.68 3.59 7.48
N PHE A 11 -8.41 2.98 8.63
CA PHE A 11 -8.15 1.53 8.75
C PHE A 11 -9.27 0.76 9.44
N ASP A 12 -10.34 1.43 9.83
CA ASP A 12 -11.44 0.87 10.63
C ASP A 12 -10.95 0.21 11.94
N SER A 13 -9.86 0.72 12.51
CA SER A 13 -9.17 0.17 13.68
C SER A 13 -9.00 1.23 14.78
N PRO A 14 -9.99 1.36 15.70
CA PRO A 14 -9.95 2.36 16.77
C PRO A 14 -8.72 2.21 17.68
N VAL A 15 -8.42 0.99 18.13
CA VAL A 15 -7.28 0.72 19.01
C VAL A 15 -5.96 0.85 18.26
N GLY A 16 -5.89 0.36 17.02
CA GLY A 16 -4.68 0.49 16.19
C GLY A 16 -4.30 1.94 15.92
N GLY A 17 -5.28 2.81 15.65
CA GLY A 17 -5.05 4.24 15.44
C GLY A 17 -4.52 4.96 16.69
N ILE A 18 -4.91 4.51 17.90
CA ILE A 18 -4.38 5.05 19.15
C ILE A 18 -2.93 4.60 19.35
N ILE A 19 -2.64 3.29 19.17
CA ILE A 19 -1.28 2.73 19.30
C ILE A 19 -0.32 3.37 18.29
N TYR A 20 -0.76 3.56 17.05
CA TYR A 20 0.05 4.24 16.03
C TYR A 20 0.41 5.67 16.45
N MET A 21 -0.55 6.42 17.00
CA MET A 21 -0.30 7.78 17.48
C MET A 21 0.58 7.81 18.73
N PHE A 22 0.50 6.77 19.56
CA PHE A 22 1.41 6.58 20.68
C PHE A 22 2.86 6.42 20.21
N GLU A 23 3.07 5.56 19.23
CA GLU A 23 4.40 5.22 18.71
C GLU A 23 5.03 6.38 17.92
N GLU A 24 4.25 7.06 17.09
CA GLU A 24 4.77 8.05 16.12
C GLU A 24 4.86 9.48 16.65
N ILE A 25 3.94 9.88 17.53
CA ILE A 25 3.77 11.30 17.90
C ILE A 25 4.19 11.59 19.34
N THR A 26 4.12 10.59 20.24
CA THR A 26 4.34 10.85 21.67
C THR A 26 5.49 10.06 22.24
N SER A 27 6.58 10.76 22.54
CA SER A 27 7.86 10.16 22.93
C SER A 27 8.16 10.17 24.43
N ALA A 28 7.35 10.81 25.30
CA ALA A 28 7.78 11.02 26.70
C ALA A 28 6.69 10.94 27.78
N SER A 29 5.45 11.36 27.53
CA SER A 29 4.40 11.30 28.56
C SER A 29 3.01 11.31 27.95
N TRP A 30 2.29 10.20 28.15
CA TRP A 30 0.89 10.09 27.75
C TRP A 30 0.01 9.85 28.98
N PRO A 31 -0.77 10.85 29.41
CA PRO A 31 -1.63 10.69 30.56
C PRO A 31 -2.81 9.79 30.22
N MET A 32 -3.23 8.97 31.19
CA MET A 32 -4.36 8.04 31.05
C MET A 32 -5.64 8.73 30.55
N GLU A 33 -5.85 9.99 30.95
CA GLU A 33 -6.99 10.79 30.50
C GLU A 33 -7.01 11.00 28.97
N THR A 34 -5.84 11.17 28.34
CA THR A 34 -5.76 11.32 26.88
C THR A 34 -6.06 9.99 26.18
N THR A 35 -5.70 8.85 26.77
CA THR A 35 -6.06 7.53 26.24
C THR A 35 -7.57 7.35 26.24
N MET A 36 -8.25 7.70 27.33
CA MET A 36 -9.70 7.56 27.44
C MET A 36 -10.43 8.49 26.47
N ARG A 37 -9.97 9.74 26.34
CA ARG A 37 -10.48 10.68 25.32
C ARG A 37 -10.24 10.18 23.89
N ALA A 38 -9.08 9.59 23.61
CA ALA A 38 -8.76 9.02 22.31
C ALA A 38 -9.61 7.77 22.01
N PHE A 39 -9.84 6.91 23.00
CA PHE A 39 -10.71 5.74 22.87
C PHE A 39 -12.15 6.13 22.60
N ALA A 40 -12.72 7.04 23.40
CA ALA A 40 -14.06 7.58 23.16
C ALA A 40 -14.16 8.27 21.78
N GLY A 41 -13.16 9.08 21.43
CA GLY A 41 -13.13 9.78 20.14
C GLY A 41 -13.08 8.83 18.94
N THR A 42 -12.18 7.85 18.96
CA THR A 42 -12.00 6.90 17.85
C THR A 42 -13.19 5.97 17.68
N THR A 43 -13.79 5.49 18.78
CA THR A 43 -14.99 4.65 18.73
C THR A 43 -16.20 5.40 18.20
N VAL A 44 -16.45 6.63 18.68
CA VAL A 44 -17.53 7.49 18.16
C VAL A 44 -17.30 7.79 16.68
N CYS A 45 -16.06 8.09 16.28
CA CYS A 45 -15.72 8.39 14.90
C CYS A 45 -15.95 7.18 13.97
N ALA A 46 -15.48 5.99 14.36
CA ALA A 46 -15.70 4.75 13.61
C ALA A 46 -17.19 4.39 13.53
N TRP A 47 -17.94 4.52 14.63
CA TRP A 47 -19.37 4.30 14.63
C TRP A 47 -20.11 5.28 13.71
N LEU A 48 -19.78 6.58 13.80
CA LEU A 48 -20.41 7.62 12.99
C LEU A 48 -20.11 7.41 11.50
N SER A 49 -18.87 7.05 11.15
CA SER A 49 -18.52 6.72 9.77
C SER A 49 -19.31 5.54 9.22
N ARG A 50 -19.42 4.44 9.99
CA ARG A 50 -20.24 3.29 9.59
C ARG A 50 -21.72 3.66 9.46
N ALA A 51 -22.25 4.47 10.38
CA ALA A 51 -23.64 4.92 10.35
C ALA A 51 -23.93 5.81 9.13
N LEU A 52 -23.02 6.74 8.78
CA LEU A 52 -23.16 7.63 7.64
C LEU A 52 -22.99 6.87 6.31
N LEU A 53 -21.91 6.10 6.17
CA LEU A 53 -21.61 5.37 4.93
C LEU A 53 -22.62 4.24 4.66
N GLY A 54 -22.95 3.45 5.69
CA GLY A 54 -23.85 2.32 5.56
C GLY A 54 -25.33 2.70 5.62
N GLY A 55 -25.70 3.70 6.42
CA GLY A 55 -27.09 4.09 6.66
C GLY A 55 -27.61 5.15 5.70
N PHE A 56 -26.83 6.19 5.39
CA PHE A 56 -27.29 7.32 4.57
C PHE A 56 -26.96 7.16 3.09
N TRP A 57 -25.74 6.69 2.77
CA TRP A 57 -25.30 6.59 1.37
C TRP A 57 -25.41 5.19 0.77
N GLY A 58 -25.78 4.17 1.56
CA GLY A 58 -25.92 2.79 1.08
C GLY A 58 -24.62 2.19 0.52
N THR A 59 -23.48 2.85 0.74
CA THR A 59 -22.17 2.36 0.35
C THR A 59 -21.69 1.35 1.38
N SER A 60 -21.30 0.16 0.93
CA SER A 60 -20.75 -0.85 1.84
C SER A 60 -19.49 -0.30 2.52
N THR A 61 -19.46 -0.29 3.85
CA THR A 61 -18.29 0.09 4.67
C THR A 61 -17.04 -0.75 4.36
N LYS A 62 -17.24 -1.92 3.73
CA LYS A 62 -16.22 -2.75 3.07
C LYS A 62 -15.39 -2.00 2.01
N ALA A 63 -15.92 -0.86 1.55
CA ALA A 63 -15.31 0.21 0.79
C ALA A 63 -13.86 0.48 1.19
N PHE A 64 -13.65 0.76 2.48
CA PHE A 64 -12.42 1.27 3.11
C PHE A 64 -11.67 0.23 3.96
N VAL A 65 -12.31 -0.91 4.21
CA VAL A 65 -11.72 -1.98 5.04
C VAL A 65 -10.71 -2.74 4.18
N VAL A 66 -9.45 -2.37 4.34
CA VAL A 66 -8.30 -2.99 3.66
C VAL A 66 -8.16 -4.48 3.99
N TYR A 67 -8.63 -4.90 5.17
CA TYR A 67 -8.53 -6.26 5.68
C TYR A 67 -9.91 -6.90 5.86
N GLU A 68 -10.39 -7.64 4.86
CA GLU A 68 -11.55 -8.51 5.04
C GLU A 68 -11.08 -9.88 5.57
N PHE A 69 -11.58 -10.27 6.75
CA PHE A 69 -11.35 -11.62 7.28
C PHE A 69 -12.13 -12.60 6.40
N THR A 70 -11.43 -13.27 5.49
CA THR A 70 -11.99 -14.35 4.70
C THR A 70 -11.51 -15.67 5.27
N THR A 71 -12.43 -16.58 5.57
CA THR A 71 -12.12 -17.97 5.92
C THR A 71 -11.51 -18.63 4.69
N GLN A 72 -10.21 -18.96 4.73
CA GLN A 72 -9.48 -19.45 3.58
C GLN A 72 -8.53 -20.62 3.91
N PRO A 73 -8.17 -21.45 2.91
CA PRO A 73 -7.65 -22.81 3.12
C PRO A 73 -6.18 -22.89 3.57
N ASP A 74 -5.38 -21.86 3.30
CA ASP A 74 -3.93 -21.90 3.48
C ASP A 74 -3.50 -20.99 4.64
N ALA A 75 -3.76 -21.47 5.86
CA ALA A 75 -3.24 -20.84 7.07
C ALA A 75 -1.71 -20.95 7.12
N TRP A 76 -1.07 -19.97 7.77
CA TRP A 76 0.36 -20.05 8.03
C TRP A 76 0.67 -21.26 8.91
N THR A 77 1.81 -21.88 8.67
CA THR A 77 2.34 -22.99 9.46
C THR A 77 3.72 -22.63 10.01
N TRP A 78 4.22 -23.42 10.97
CA TRP A 78 5.56 -23.21 11.51
C TRP A 78 6.68 -23.27 10.46
N LYS A 79 6.42 -23.87 9.29
CA LYS A 79 7.34 -23.88 8.15
C LYS A 79 7.55 -22.48 7.53
N ASP A 80 6.62 -21.54 7.75
CA ASP A 80 6.70 -20.19 7.22
C ASP A 80 7.62 -19.27 8.02
N VAL A 81 7.91 -19.62 9.28
CA VAL A 81 8.71 -18.77 10.20
C VAL A 81 10.10 -18.42 9.66
N PRO A 82 10.88 -19.35 9.06
CA PRO A 82 12.15 -19.00 8.42
C PRO A 82 11.99 -17.99 7.29
N VAL A 83 10.92 -18.10 6.50
CA VAL A 83 10.63 -17.16 5.41
C VAL A 83 10.26 -15.78 5.98
N PHE A 84 9.52 -15.73 7.08
CA PHE A 84 9.21 -14.47 7.78
C PHE A 84 10.47 -13.76 8.28
N MET A 85 11.43 -14.50 8.82
CA MET A 85 12.73 -13.95 9.23
C MET A 85 13.51 -13.38 8.05
N VAL A 86 13.48 -14.06 6.90
CA VAL A 86 14.13 -13.59 5.67
C VAL A 86 13.46 -12.31 5.15
N VAL A 87 12.12 -12.26 5.13
CA VAL A 87 11.36 -11.05 4.76
C VAL A 87 11.74 -9.89 5.68
N ALA A 88 11.73 -10.10 7.00
CA ALA A 88 12.12 -9.05 7.96
C ALA A 88 13.55 -8.55 7.75
N PHE A 89 14.49 -9.47 7.52
CA PHE A 89 15.90 -9.14 7.26
C PHE A 89 16.09 -8.33 5.98
N LEU A 90 15.30 -8.58 4.93
CA LEU A 90 15.38 -7.85 3.65
C LEU A 90 14.64 -6.51 3.69
N VAL A 91 13.50 -6.44 4.37
CA VAL A 91 12.66 -5.23 4.42
C VAL A 91 13.36 -4.10 5.16
N GLY A 92 14.07 -4.37 6.27
CA GLY A 92 14.76 -3.33 7.05
C GLY A 92 15.80 -2.51 6.26
N PRO A 93 16.76 -3.14 5.56
CA PRO A 93 17.70 -2.42 4.70
C PRO A 93 17.01 -1.68 3.54
N VAL A 94 15.94 -2.25 2.97
CA VAL A 94 15.18 -1.62 1.89
C VAL A 94 14.44 -0.38 2.40
N SER A 95 13.83 -0.42 3.59
CA SER A 95 13.16 0.74 4.18
C SER A 95 14.17 1.85 4.52
N ALA A 96 15.34 1.50 5.06
CA ALA A 96 16.40 2.46 5.31
C ALA A 96 16.94 3.10 4.02
N TYR A 97 17.09 2.32 2.94
CA TYR A 97 17.48 2.84 1.63
C TYR A 97 16.41 3.75 1.04
N HIS A 98 15.14 3.32 1.08
CA HIS A 98 14.00 4.09 0.58
C HIS A 98 13.89 5.45 1.28
N THR A 99 13.97 5.48 2.61
CA THR A 99 13.96 6.74 3.38
C THR A 99 15.12 7.65 3.00
N LYS A 100 16.34 7.12 2.85
CA LYS A 100 17.50 7.90 2.39
C LYS A 100 17.29 8.44 0.96
N ALA A 101 16.71 7.65 0.07
CA ALA A 101 16.42 8.06 -1.30
C ALA A 101 15.37 9.18 -1.33
N CYS A 102 14.27 9.04 -0.58
CA CYS A 102 13.24 10.06 -0.42
C CYS A 102 13.82 11.37 0.12
N LEU A 103 14.66 11.32 1.16
CA LEU A 103 15.33 12.50 1.70
C LEU A 103 16.25 13.19 0.69
N ARG A 104 17.06 12.42 -0.06
CA ARG A 104 17.94 12.98 -1.10
C ARG A 104 17.14 13.66 -2.21
N VAL A 105 16.07 13.03 -2.68
CA VAL A 105 15.19 13.61 -3.71
C VAL A 105 14.50 14.85 -3.19
N ALA A 106 13.99 14.84 -1.96
CA ALA A 106 13.37 16.00 -1.33
C ALA A 106 14.33 17.20 -1.25
N LEU A 107 15.57 16.97 -0.80
CA LEU A 107 16.61 18.01 -0.72
C LEU A 107 17.03 18.51 -2.11
N ALA A 108 17.22 17.60 -3.08
CA ALA A 108 17.55 17.95 -4.46
C ALA A 108 16.45 18.82 -5.09
N ARG A 109 15.19 18.44 -4.90
CA ARG A 109 14.02 19.18 -5.37
C ARG A 109 13.89 20.54 -4.68
N GLN A 110 14.09 20.61 -3.37
CA GLN A 110 14.07 21.89 -2.64
C GLN A 110 15.14 22.85 -3.17
N ASN A 111 16.35 22.35 -3.43
CA ASN A 111 17.44 23.15 -4.00
C ASN A 111 17.17 23.57 -5.45
N PHE A 112 16.54 22.70 -6.25
CA PHE A 112 16.11 23.01 -7.61
C PHE A 112 15.04 24.11 -7.61
N MET A 113 14.01 23.97 -6.77
CA MET A 113 12.89 24.92 -6.71
C MET A 113 13.28 26.30 -6.17
N LYS A 114 14.32 26.39 -5.32
CA LYS A 114 14.92 27.67 -4.92
C LYS A 114 15.47 28.46 -6.12
N LYS A 115 15.93 27.80 -7.19
CA LYS A 115 16.40 28.50 -8.41
C LYS A 115 15.25 29.14 -9.20
N PHE A 116 14.05 28.60 -9.06
CA PHE A 116 12.85 29.06 -9.76
C PHE A 116 11.92 29.90 -8.86
N ASP A 117 12.47 30.47 -7.78
CA ASP A 117 11.67 31.24 -6.80
C ASP A 117 10.92 32.41 -7.44
N LYS A 118 11.52 33.06 -8.45
CA LYS A 118 10.93 34.15 -9.24
C LYS A 118 9.65 33.74 -10.00
N TYR A 119 9.48 32.46 -10.31
CA TYR A 119 8.35 31.93 -11.09
C TYR A 119 7.32 31.18 -10.21
N GLN A 120 7.40 31.32 -8.89
CA GLN A 120 6.38 30.78 -8.00
C GLN A 120 5.10 31.62 -8.06
N PRO A 121 3.90 31.00 -8.04
CA PRO A 121 3.62 29.57 -7.82
C PRO A 121 3.60 28.69 -9.09
N GLY A 122 3.69 29.27 -10.30
CA GLY A 122 3.53 28.54 -11.56
C GLY A 122 4.49 27.36 -11.74
N ALA A 123 5.75 27.51 -11.32
CA ALA A 123 6.74 26.43 -11.38
C ALA A 123 6.31 25.16 -10.59
N LYS A 124 5.62 25.33 -9.45
CA LYS A 124 5.12 24.22 -8.61
C LYS A 124 3.98 23.46 -9.30
N MET A 125 3.07 24.19 -9.96
CA MET A 125 1.97 23.59 -10.71
C MET A 125 2.47 22.81 -11.93
N VAL A 126 3.41 23.40 -12.68
CA VAL A 126 4.01 22.75 -13.85
C VAL A 126 4.76 21.48 -13.45
N GLU A 127 5.54 21.52 -12.36
CA GLU A 127 6.19 20.31 -11.84
C GLU A 127 5.19 19.21 -11.49
N ALA A 128 4.10 19.55 -10.78
CA ALA A 128 3.08 18.58 -10.42
C ALA A 128 2.40 17.96 -11.65
N VAL A 129 2.06 18.76 -12.67
CA VAL A 129 1.46 18.27 -13.91
C VAL A 129 2.42 17.36 -14.69
N ILE A 130 3.69 17.76 -14.82
CA ILE A 130 4.71 16.92 -15.46
C ILE A 130 4.86 15.59 -14.72
N PHE A 131 4.87 15.62 -13.39
CA PHE A 131 4.96 14.42 -12.58
C PHE A 131 3.75 13.50 -12.75
N ILE A 132 2.54 14.04 -12.83
CA ILE A 132 1.32 13.27 -13.12
C ILE A 132 1.40 12.58 -14.49
N VAL A 133 1.83 13.30 -15.53
CA VAL A 133 2.01 12.74 -16.88
C VAL A 133 3.06 11.64 -16.87
N PHE A 134 4.16 11.85 -16.14
CA PHE A 134 5.21 10.85 -15.98
C PHE A 134 4.70 9.57 -15.29
N CYS A 135 3.98 9.69 -14.18
CA CYS A 135 3.37 8.56 -13.48
C CYS A 135 2.36 7.79 -14.36
N ALA A 136 1.50 8.50 -15.09
CA ALA A 136 0.54 7.87 -15.99
C ALA A 136 1.25 7.12 -17.14
N GLY A 137 2.28 7.73 -17.73
CA GLY A 137 3.08 7.12 -18.79
C GLY A 137 3.84 5.87 -18.33
N THR A 138 4.45 5.91 -17.15
CA THR A 138 5.19 4.75 -16.61
C THR A 138 4.26 3.59 -16.24
N TYR A 139 3.14 3.84 -15.57
CA TYR A 139 2.20 2.77 -15.23
C TYR A 139 1.55 2.13 -16.45
N THR A 140 1.17 2.92 -17.46
CA THR A 140 0.64 2.37 -18.71
C THR A 140 1.68 1.54 -19.46
N LEU A 141 2.93 2.00 -19.53
CA LEU A 141 4.01 1.24 -20.15
C LEU A 141 4.28 -0.09 -19.43
N VAL A 142 4.31 -0.08 -18.09
CA VAL A 142 4.52 -1.30 -17.29
C VAL A 142 3.32 -2.25 -17.43
N ALA A 143 2.10 -1.71 -17.49
CA ALA A 143 0.90 -2.50 -17.71
C ALA A 143 0.93 -3.23 -19.07
N LEU A 144 1.51 -2.66 -20.12
CA LEU A 144 1.65 -3.32 -21.43
C LEU A 144 2.51 -4.59 -21.39
N LEU A 145 3.43 -4.70 -20.43
CA LEU A 145 4.28 -5.89 -20.26
C LEU A 145 3.54 -7.05 -19.56
N GLY A 146 2.39 -6.77 -18.96
CA GLY A 146 1.58 -7.76 -18.25
C GLY A 146 0.88 -8.74 -19.19
N LYS A 147 0.93 -10.03 -18.84
CA LYS A 147 0.18 -11.08 -19.53
C LYS A 147 -1.28 -11.08 -19.07
N CYS A 148 -2.21 -11.38 -19.99
CA CYS A 148 -3.63 -11.47 -19.68
C CYS A 148 -3.98 -12.80 -19.01
N PHE A 149 -4.84 -12.73 -17.99
CA PHE A 149 -5.40 -13.88 -17.29
C PHE A 149 -6.93 -13.88 -17.42
N LYS A 150 -7.54 -15.06 -17.50
CA LYS A 150 -9.00 -15.19 -17.53
C LYS A 150 -9.58 -14.89 -16.15
N LEU A 151 -10.73 -14.22 -16.10
CA LEU A 151 -11.45 -14.00 -14.85
C LEU A 151 -11.91 -15.35 -14.27
N ALA A 152 -11.41 -15.72 -13.10
CA ALA A 152 -12.00 -16.75 -12.27
C ALA A 152 -13.13 -16.08 -11.45
N GLN A 153 -14.38 -16.42 -11.81
CA GLN A 153 -15.66 -16.16 -11.13
C GLN A 153 -15.77 -14.99 -10.11
N GLU A 154 -16.69 -14.06 -10.42
CA GLU A 154 -17.19 -12.89 -9.65
C GLU A 154 -16.68 -12.74 -8.19
N GLU A 155 -15.49 -12.16 -8.04
CA GLU A 155 -15.12 -11.50 -6.79
C GLU A 155 -15.43 -9.99 -6.89
N PRO A 156 -15.83 -9.32 -5.80
CA PRO A 156 -16.17 -7.89 -5.79
C PRO A 156 -14.94 -6.96 -5.95
N VAL A 157 -13.82 -7.48 -6.46
CA VAL A 157 -12.57 -6.73 -6.65
C VAL A 157 -12.59 -6.08 -8.03
N GLU A 158 -12.26 -4.80 -8.12
CA GLU A 158 -12.23 -4.05 -9.37
C GLU A 158 -11.10 -4.55 -10.29
N PHE A 159 -11.43 -5.37 -11.29
CA PHE A 159 -10.47 -5.89 -12.27
C PHE A 159 -10.31 -4.90 -13.43
N VAL A 160 -9.06 -4.51 -13.71
CA VAL A 160 -8.74 -3.63 -14.83
C VAL A 160 -8.44 -4.47 -16.07
N ARG A 161 -9.33 -4.38 -17.07
CA ARG A 161 -9.08 -4.90 -18.42
C ARG A 161 -8.23 -3.90 -19.20
N TYR A 162 -6.93 -4.16 -19.30
CA TYR A 162 -5.99 -3.34 -20.08
C TYR A 162 -5.32 -4.18 -21.16
N ASN A 163 -5.62 -3.86 -22.43
CA ASN A 163 -5.09 -4.54 -23.62
C ASN A 163 -5.29 -6.08 -23.62
N CYS A 164 -6.45 -6.54 -23.14
CA CYS A 164 -6.78 -7.96 -23.01
C CYS A 164 -8.14 -8.28 -23.66
N PRO A 165 -8.34 -9.49 -24.20
CA PRO A 165 -9.60 -9.91 -24.80
C PRO A 165 -10.74 -9.97 -23.77
N GLU A 166 -11.98 -9.99 -24.26
CA GLU A 166 -13.17 -10.05 -23.40
C GLU A 166 -13.14 -11.28 -22.48
N GLY A 167 -13.49 -11.09 -21.21
CA GLY A 167 -13.37 -12.14 -20.18
C GLY A 167 -11.97 -12.36 -19.63
N SER A 168 -10.99 -11.50 -19.95
CA SER A 168 -9.66 -11.51 -19.35
C SER A 168 -9.25 -10.14 -18.81
N TYR A 169 -8.31 -10.15 -17.85
CA TYR A 169 -7.80 -8.98 -17.17
C TYR A 169 -6.27 -9.02 -17.08
N ASN A 170 -5.66 -7.88 -16.83
CA ASN A 170 -4.21 -7.77 -16.69
C ASN A 170 -3.87 -7.56 -15.20
N PRO A 171 -3.17 -8.50 -14.54
CA PRO A 171 -2.90 -8.43 -13.12
C PRO A 171 -1.98 -7.26 -12.74
N LEU A 172 -1.07 -6.85 -13.63
CA LEU A 172 -0.23 -5.66 -13.43
C LEU A 172 -1.04 -4.38 -13.52
N ALA A 173 -1.93 -4.28 -14.51
CA ALA A 173 -2.84 -3.16 -14.65
C ALA A 173 -3.78 -3.06 -13.45
N SER A 174 -4.33 -4.19 -13.00
CA SER A 174 -5.18 -4.27 -11.80
C SER A 174 -4.44 -3.95 -10.50
N LEU A 175 -3.10 -3.94 -10.48
CA LEU A 175 -2.32 -3.54 -9.30
C LEU A 175 -1.94 -2.06 -9.34
N LEU A 176 -1.54 -1.54 -10.51
CA LEU A 176 -0.97 -0.20 -10.66
C LEU A 176 -1.98 0.87 -11.13
N LEU A 177 -3.02 0.48 -11.86
CA LEU A 177 -4.01 1.40 -12.45
C LEU A 177 -5.34 1.43 -11.69
N THR A 178 -5.46 0.67 -10.61
CA THR A 178 -6.60 0.76 -9.68
C THR A 178 -6.30 1.79 -8.57
N THR A 179 -7.28 2.04 -7.72
CA THR A 179 -7.08 2.84 -6.50
C THR A 179 -6.03 2.19 -5.60
N SER A 180 -5.27 2.97 -4.85
CA SER A 180 -4.26 2.43 -3.92
C SER A 180 -4.87 1.43 -2.94
N GLU A 181 -6.12 1.62 -2.55
CA GLU A 181 -6.87 0.67 -1.72
C GLU A 181 -7.16 -0.64 -2.46
N GLY A 182 -7.71 -0.58 -3.68
CA GLY A 182 -7.93 -1.76 -4.51
C GLY A 182 -6.63 -2.53 -4.75
N GLY A 183 -5.53 -1.80 -4.96
CA GLY A 183 -4.19 -2.35 -5.10
C GLY A 183 -3.73 -3.11 -3.85
N VAL A 184 -3.89 -2.53 -2.66
CA VAL A 184 -3.55 -3.20 -1.39
C VAL A 184 -4.42 -4.43 -1.17
N LYS A 185 -5.74 -4.36 -1.39
CA LYS A 185 -6.65 -5.50 -1.30
C LYS A 185 -6.22 -6.64 -2.22
N ARG A 186 -5.80 -6.31 -3.45
CA ARG A 186 -5.28 -7.28 -4.42
C ARG A 186 -3.94 -7.87 -4.00
N LEU A 187 -3.07 -7.04 -3.42
CA LEU A 187 -1.76 -7.44 -2.90
C LEU A 187 -1.89 -8.43 -1.73
N PHE A 188 -2.89 -8.24 -0.88
CA PHE A 188 -3.16 -9.08 0.29
C PHE A 188 -4.05 -10.28 0.00
N SER A 189 -4.70 -10.31 -1.16
CA SER A 189 -5.48 -11.47 -1.59
C SER A 189 -4.59 -12.71 -1.64
N ARG A 190 -5.06 -13.74 -0.94
CA ARG A 190 -4.42 -15.05 -0.82
C ARG A 190 -4.75 -15.97 -2.01
N LYS A 191 -5.77 -15.63 -2.81
CA LYS A 191 -6.20 -16.42 -3.99
C LYS A 191 -5.34 -16.16 -5.23
N ASN A 192 -4.58 -15.08 -5.25
CA ASN A 192 -3.84 -14.63 -6.43
C ASN A 192 -2.43 -15.23 -6.53
N ALA A 193 -2.16 -16.32 -5.81
CA ALA A 193 -0.80 -16.83 -5.68
C ALA A 193 -0.21 -17.26 -7.04
N HIS A 194 -1.01 -17.76 -7.98
CA HIS A 194 -0.54 -18.18 -9.31
C HIS A 194 -0.78 -17.13 -10.42
N GLU A 195 -1.48 -16.04 -10.13
CA GLU A 195 -1.89 -15.04 -11.13
C GLU A 195 -0.82 -13.97 -11.37
N LEU A 196 0.04 -13.72 -10.37
CA LEU A 196 1.16 -12.79 -10.46
C LEU A 196 2.48 -13.57 -10.53
N HIS A 197 3.07 -13.60 -11.72
CA HIS A 197 4.42 -14.14 -11.91
C HIS A 197 5.47 -13.24 -11.24
N LEU A 198 6.54 -13.85 -10.72
CA LEU A 198 7.64 -13.15 -10.04
C LEU A 198 8.20 -11.98 -10.85
N CYS A 199 8.37 -12.15 -12.16
CA CYS A 199 8.87 -11.10 -13.05
C CYS A 199 7.95 -9.86 -13.07
N ASN A 200 6.64 -10.07 -13.09
CA ASN A 200 5.67 -8.98 -13.06
C ASN A 200 5.70 -8.26 -11.70
N GLU A 201 5.77 -9.00 -10.59
CA GLU A 201 5.87 -8.40 -9.26
C GLU A 201 7.14 -7.55 -9.09
N VAL A 202 8.28 -8.01 -9.60
CA VAL A 202 9.54 -7.25 -9.60
C VAL A 202 9.42 -5.97 -10.44
N LEU A 203 8.81 -6.04 -11.63
CA LEU A 203 8.57 -4.86 -12.47
C LEU A 203 7.65 -3.84 -11.77
N ALA A 204 6.58 -4.31 -11.14
CA ALA A 204 5.67 -3.45 -10.37
C ALA A 204 6.39 -2.81 -9.18
N PHE A 205 7.19 -3.58 -8.43
CA PHE A 205 7.98 -3.09 -7.31
C PHE A 205 8.96 -1.99 -7.73
N LEU A 206 9.70 -2.21 -8.82
CA LEU A 206 10.67 -1.22 -9.32
C LEU A 206 9.97 0.04 -9.83
N ALA A 207 8.92 -0.11 -10.63
CA ALA A 207 8.19 1.03 -11.19
C ALA A 207 7.54 1.87 -10.08
N TYR A 208 6.75 1.24 -9.22
CA TYR A 208 6.05 1.92 -8.13
C TYR A 208 7.03 2.48 -7.09
N GLY A 209 8.06 1.71 -6.72
CA GLY A 209 9.08 2.12 -5.75
C GLY A 209 9.84 3.36 -6.21
N MET A 210 10.29 3.40 -7.47
CA MET A 210 10.96 4.58 -8.02
C MET A 210 10.04 5.80 -8.09
N LEU A 211 8.79 5.63 -8.55
CA LEU A 211 7.83 6.74 -8.62
C LEU A 211 7.48 7.27 -7.24
N ASN A 212 7.32 6.39 -6.24
CA ASN A 212 7.05 6.79 -4.87
C ASN A 212 8.21 7.60 -4.27
N VAL A 213 9.47 7.19 -4.51
CA VAL A 213 10.64 8.00 -4.12
C VAL A 213 10.59 9.38 -4.79
N CYS A 214 10.29 9.42 -6.10
CA CYS A 214 10.18 10.66 -6.87
C CYS A 214 8.98 11.53 -6.50
N LEU A 215 7.93 10.98 -5.86
CA LEU A 215 6.78 11.74 -5.37
C LEU A 215 7.14 12.62 -4.16
N THR A 216 8.20 12.26 -3.42
CA THR A 216 8.58 12.97 -2.19
C THR A 216 8.93 14.44 -2.47
N GLY A 217 8.17 15.36 -1.88
CA GLY A 217 8.39 16.81 -2.02
C GLY A 217 7.75 17.45 -3.25
N VAL A 218 6.94 16.71 -4.03
CA VAL A 218 6.01 17.33 -5.00
C VAL A 218 5.01 18.19 -4.22
N PRO A 219 4.66 19.40 -4.71
CA PRO A 219 3.77 20.34 -4.01
C PRO A 219 2.29 19.93 -4.11
N VAL A 220 1.97 18.72 -3.66
CA VAL A 220 0.61 18.15 -3.57
C VAL A 220 0.39 17.56 -2.18
N PRO A 221 -0.80 17.75 -1.57
CA PRO A 221 -1.12 17.11 -0.31
C PRO A 221 -1.18 15.59 -0.54
N SER A 222 -0.19 14.86 -0.02
CA SER A 222 -0.09 13.41 -0.18
C SER A 222 0.47 12.79 1.09
N GLY A 223 0.00 11.58 1.39
CA GLY A 223 0.55 10.74 2.46
C GLY A 223 1.49 9.69 1.89
N ASN A 224 2.59 9.40 2.57
CA ASN A 224 3.52 8.34 2.15
C ASN A 224 3.17 6.96 2.73
N PHE A 225 2.22 6.88 3.67
CA PHE A 225 1.86 5.65 4.37
C PHE A 225 1.49 4.51 3.42
N THR A 226 0.50 4.72 2.54
CA THR A 226 0.07 3.70 1.57
C THR A 226 1.13 3.39 0.51
N GLY A 227 1.99 4.37 0.21
CA GLY A 227 3.19 4.20 -0.61
C GLY A 227 4.14 3.14 -0.07
N SER A 228 4.63 3.37 1.14
CA SER A 228 5.52 2.43 1.85
C SER A 228 4.86 1.08 2.06
N MET A 229 3.56 1.05 2.40
CA MET A 229 2.80 -0.19 2.56
C MET A 229 2.82 -1.05 1.28
N LEU A 230 2.52 -0.48 0.12
CA LEU A 230 2.52 -1.19 -1.16
C LEU A 230 3.93 -1.69 -1.54
N ILE A 231 4.97 -0.87 -1.34
CA ILE A 231 6.37 -1.25 -1.62
C ILE A 231 6.78 -2.45 -0.75
N GLY A 232 6.51 -2.38 0.55
CA GLY A 232 6.79 -3.46 1.49
C GLY A 232 6.03 -4.73 1.15
N GLY A 233 4.74 -4.62 0.80
CA GLY A 233 3.94 -5.77 0.45
C GLY A 233 4.35 -6.43 -0.86
N MET A 234 4.76 -5.65 -1.87
CA MET A 234 5.33 -6.22 -3.10
C MET A 234 6.64 -6.95 -2.80
N LEU A 235 7.52 -6.38 -1.98
CA LEU A 235 8.77 -7.04 -1.57
C LEU A 235 8.50 -8.36 -0.83
N GLY A 236 7.55 -8.35 0.12
CA GLY A 236 7.14 -9.55 0.84
C GLY A 236 6.60 -10.64 -0.08
N ARG A 237 5.79 -10.28 -1.09
CA ARG A 237 5.30 -11.22 -2.11
C ARG A 237 6.42 -11.78 -2.98
N ILE A 238 7.34 -10.94 -3.44
CA ILE A 238 8.48 -11.36 -4.26
C ILE A 238 9.29 -12.43 -3.53
N VAL A 239 9.56 -12.22 -2.24
CA VAL A 239 10.28 -13.21 -1.41
C VAL A 239 9.48 -14.50 -1.28
N GLY A 240 8.20 -14.41 -0.87
CA GLY A 240 7.33 -15.59 -0.72
C GLY A 240 7.13 -16.40 -2.00
N ALA A 241 6.93 -15.71 -3.14
CA ALA A 241 6.83 -16.32 -4.45
C ALA A 241 8.15 -16.98 -4.87
N GLY A 242 9.28 -16.33 -4.60
CA GLY A 242 10.61 -16.89 -4.86
C GLY A 242 10.82 -18.22 -4.12
N PHE A 243 10.56 -18.27 -2.81
CA PHE A 243 10.71 -19.51 -2.03
C PHE A 243 9.80 -20.64 -2.52
N ARG A 244 8.59 -20.31 -2.98
CA ARG A 244 7.68 -21.29 -3.58
C ARG A 244 8.19 -21.82 -4.93
N ASP A 245 8.72 -20.94 -5.78
CA ASP A 245 9.29 -21.33 -7.09
C ASP A 245 10.56 -22.20 -6.91
N TYR A 246 11.30 -22.05 -5.81
CA TYR A 246 12.43 -22.91 -5.43
C TYR A 246 12.02 -24.28 -4.85
N GLY A 247 10.73 -24.62 -4.84
CA GLY A 247 10.24 -25.96 -4.48
C GLY A 247 9.96 -26.16 -2.98
N VAL A 248 9.81 -25.08 -2.20
CA VAL A 248 9.34 -25.20 -0.81
C VAL A 248 7.83 -25.35 -0.80
N GLU A 249 7.36 -26.59 -0.67
CA GLU A 249 5.94 -26.92 -0.61
C GLU A 249 5.33 -26.68 0.79
N GLY A 250 4.03 -26.35 0.82
CA GLY A 250 3.28 -26.12 2.06
C GLY A 250 3.52 -24.75 2.70
N LEU A 251 3.99 -23.78 1.92
CA LEU A 251 4.08 -22.38 2.32
C LEU A 251 2.71 -21.70 2.29
N ALA A 252 2.54 -20.68 3.13
CA ALA A 252 1.36 -19.84 3.13
C ALA A 252 1.16 -19.13 1.78
N ALA A 253 -0.08 -18.71 1.50
CA ALA A 253 -0.37 -17.91 0.31
C ALA A 253 0.45 -16.61 0.27
N SER A 254 0.83 -16.17 -0.93
CA SER A 254 1.67 -14.97 -1.15
C SER A 254 1.16 -13.70 -0.45
N GLY A 255 -0.16 -13.58 -0.28
CA GLY A 255 -0.78 -12.48 0.45
C GLY A 255 -0.35 -12.38 1.93
N VAL A 256 0.01 -13.49 2.58
CA VAL A 256 0.50 -13.48 3.98
C VAL A 256 1.87 -12.81 4.07
N TYR A 257 2.79 -13.14 3.16
CA TYR A 257 4.09 -12.49 3.10
C TYR A 257 3.97 -11.02 2.68
N ALA A 258 2.96 -10.68 1.85
CA ALA A 258 2.64 -9.30 1.52
C ALA A 258 2.28 -8.47 2.76
N MET A 259 1.44 -9.02 3.64
CA MET A 259 1.05 -8.34 4.88
C MET A 259 2.27 -8.11 5.78
N LEU A 260 3.13 -9.11 5.93
CA LEU A 260 4.36 -9.00 6.72
C LEU A 260 5.35 -7.99 6.15
N GLY A 261 5.57 -8.01 4.83
CA GLY A 261 6.45 -7.05 4.16
C GLY A 261 5.91 -5.62 4.28
N SER A 262 4.60 -5.44 4.18
CA SER A 262 3.95 -4.14 4.39
C SER A 262 4.15 -3.64 5.81
N ALA A 263 3.95 -4.50 6.81
CA ALA A 263 4.16 -4.15 8.22
C ALA A 263 5.62 -3.78 8.50
N GLY A 264 6.57 -4.57 7.98
CA GLY A 264 8.00 -4.30 8.19
C GLY A 264 8.52 -3.04 7.50
N MET A 265 7.89 -2.59 6.41
CA MET A 265 8.29 -1.37 5.69
C MET A 265 7.68 -0.10 6.32
N LEU A 266 6.58 -0.27 7.06
CA LEU A 266 5.92 0.81 7.79
C LEU A 266 6.54 1.06 9.17
N ALA A 267 7.18 0.04 9.75
CA ALA A 267 7.99 0.14 10.96
C ALA A 267 9.34 0.84 10.67
#